data_AF-A0A5P3MSG4-F1
#
_entry.id   AF-A0A5P3MSG4-F1
#
_cell.length_a   1.000
_cell.length_b   1.000
_cell.length_c   1.000
_cell.angle_alpha   90.00
_cell.angle_beta   90.00
_cell.angle_gamma   90.00
#
_symmetry.space_group_name_H-M   'P 1'
#
loop_
_entity.id
_entity.type
_entity.pdbx_description
1 polymer ?
#
loop_
_entity_poly.entity_id
_entity_poly.type
_entity_poly.pdbx_seq_one_letter_code
_entity_poly.pdbx_strand_id
1 'polypeptide(L)' 'MDTTLKNKAETLLGETLLDEPVRPESWECCGSDCGDACIQTIYWDEKARYDAQQKRLQALLPSADDA' A
#
# COMPACT_ATOMS: atom_id res chain seq x y z
N MET A 1 3.43 -2.52 -18.81
CA MET A 1 1.97 -2.34 -18.96
C MET A 1 1.35 -1.81 -17.66
N ASP A 2 2.11 -1.82 -16.57
CA ASP A 2 1.72 -1.44 -15.21
C ASP A 2 1.42 0.06 -15.04
N THR A 3 2.10 0.94 -15.76
CA THR A 3 1.89 2.40 -15.68
C THR A 3 0.49 2.81 -16.12
N THR A 4 -0.08 2.14 -17.12
CA THR A 4 -1.45 2.44 -17.60
C THR A 4 -2.50 2.05 -16.57
N LEU A 5 -2.30 0.92 -15.86
CA LEU A 5 -3.19 0.48 -14.79
C LEU A 5 -3.07 1.38 -13.57
N LYS A 6 -1.85 1.78 -13.18
CA LYS A 6 -1.60 2.74 -12.10
C LYS A 6 -2.32 4.06 -12.35
N ASN A 7 -2.14 4.67 -13.53
CA ASN A 7 -2.81 5.93 -13.87
C ASN A 7 -4.35 5.83 -13.84
N LYS A 8 -4.93 4.70 -14.28
CA LYS A 8 -6.37 4.47 -14.20
C LYS A 8 -6.85 4.38 -12.75
N ALA A 9 -6.13 3.65 -11.91
CA ALA A 9 -6.45 3.52 -10.48
C ALA A 9 -6.35 4.88 -9.76
N GLU A 10 -5.32 5.67 -10.05
CA GLU A 10 -5.13 7.03 -9.52
C GLU A 10 -6.26 7.97 -9.94
N THR A 11 -6.70 7.88 -11.20
CA THR A 11 -7.83 8.67 -11.71
C THR A 11 -9.14 8.29 -11.00
N LEU A 12 -9.37 7.01 -10.72
CA LEU A 12 -10.57 6.54 -10.01
C LEU A 12 -10.57 6.97 -8.54
N LEU A 13 -9.42 6.88 -7.88
CA LEU A 13 -9.27 7.24 -6.46
C LEU A 13 -9.22 8.76 -6.24
N GLY A 14 -8.78 9.54 -7.23
CA GLY A 14 -8.52 10.97 -7.09
C GLY A 14 -7.27 11.30 -6.26
N GLU A 15 -6.44 10.29 -5.97
CA GLU A 15 -5.19 10.39 -5.22
C GLU A 15 -4.13 9.45 -5.83
N THR A 16 -2.86 9.70 -5.54
CA THR A 16 -1.74 8.85 -5.98
C THR A 16 -1.87 7.44 -5.39
N LEU A 17 -1.62 6.42 -6.21
CA LEU A 17 -1.69 5.03 -5.79
C LEU A 17 -0.42 4.73 -4.99
N LEU A 18 -0.62 4.32 -3.74
CA LEU A 18 0.42 3.87 -2.86
C LEU A 18 1.03 2.58 -3.42
N ASP A 19 2.36 2.53 -3.44
CA ASP A 19 3.07 1.30 -3.77
C ASP A 19 2.98 0.32 -2.60
N GLU A 20 3.02 -0.98 -2.89
CA GLU A 20 2.95 -2.01 -1.85
C GLU A 20 4.19 -1.92 -0.95
N PRO A 21 4.02 -1.74 0.38
CA PRO A 21 5.16 -1.66 1.27
C PRO A 21 5.83 -3.03 1.39
N VAL A 22 7.16 -3.02 1.30
CA VAL A 22 7.96 -4.24 1.44
C VAL A 22 8.03 -4.61 2.92
N ARG A 23 7.58 -5.82 3.25
CA ARG A 23 7.71 -6.32 4.61
C ARG A 23 9.20 -6.49 4.95
N PRO A 24 9.70 -5.83 6.00
CA PRO A 24 11.06 -6.06 6.45
C PRO A 24 11.16 -7.44 7.10
N GLU A 25 12.34 -8.04 7.02
CA GLU A 25 12.62 -9.33 7.61
C GLU A 25 12.41 -9.32 9.13
N SER A 26 12.14 -10.49 9.70
CA SER A 26 11.87 -10.59 11.15
C SER A 26 13.04 -10.13 12.03
N TRP A 27 14.26 -10.19 11.51
CA TRP A 27 15.49 -9.72 12.15
C TRP A 27 15.83 -8.26 11.85
N GLU A 28 15.03 -7.58 11.02
CA GLU A 28 15.25 -6.17 10.71
C GLU A 28 14.73 -5.25 11.83
N CYS A 29 15.42 -4.12 11.94
CA CYS A 29 15.66 -3.37 13.16
C CYS A 29 14.43 -3.02 14.03
N CYS A 30 14.30 -3.67 15.19
CA CYS A 30 13.40 -3.31 16.28
C CYS A 30 14.07 -3.55 17.64
N GLY A 31 14.71 -2.52 18.19
CA GLY A 31 15.46 -2.59 19.46
C GLY A 31 16.13 -1.24 19.80
N SER A 32 16.78 -1.14 20.95
CA SER A 32 17.44 0.10 21.42
C SER A 32 18.55 0.60 20.49
N ASP A 33 19.18 -0.30 19.73
CA ASP A 33 20.28 0.02 18.83
C ASP A 33 19.77 0.46 17.44
N CYS A 34 18.46 0.44 17.22
CA CYS A 34 17.80 0.70 15.95
C CYS A 34 17.26 2.12 15.78
N GLY A 35 17.45 2.99 16.78
CA GLY A 35 16.94 4.36 16.80
C GLY A 35 15.51 4.49 17.34
N ASP A 36 14.88 5.63 17.08
CA ASP A 36 13.62 6.04 17.73
C ASP A 36 12.37 5.30 17.23
N ALA A 37 12.44 4.58 16.11
CA ALA A 37 11.31 3.87 15.53
C ALA A 37 11.69 2.47 15.02
N CYS A 38 10.94 1.47 15.48
CA CYS A 38 11.02 0.09 15.00
C CYS A 38 10.52 0.00 13.55
N ILE A 39 11.33 -0.56 12.65
CA ILE A 39 11.00 -0.61 11.20
C ILE A 39 9.71 -1.39 10.94
N GLN A 40 9.42 -2.40 11.78
CA GLN A 40 8.17 -3.12 11.71
C GLN A 40 6.97 -2.20 12.00
N THR A 41 7.09 -1.27 12.94
CA THR A 41 6.02 -0.30 13.24
C THR A 41 5.74 0.60 12.04
N ILE A 42 6.79 1.07 11.36
CA ILE A 42 6.65 1.87 10.13
C ILE A 42 5.96 1.06 9.04
N TYR A 43 6.42 -0.19 8.81
CA TYR A 43 5.81 -1.10 7.84
C TYR A 43 4.31 -1.29 8.11
N TRP A 44 3.91 -1.53 9.36
CA TRP A 44 2.50 -1.74 9.67
C TRP A 44 1.64 -0.49 9.48
N ASP A 45 2.17 0.71 9.72
CA ASP A 45 1.47 1.96 9.43
C ASP A 45 1.30 2.18 7.92
N GLU A 46 2.37 1.99 7.15
CA GLU A 46 2.33 2.07 5.69
C GLU A 46 1.37 1.03 5.08
N LYS A 47 1.43 -0.21 5.59
CA LYS A 47 0.55 -1.32 5.18
C LYS A 47 -0.91 -1.00 5.46
N ALA A 48 -1.23 -0.41 6.62
CA ALA A 48 -2.59 -0.02 6.95
C ALA A 48 -3.14 1.05 5.99
N ARG A 49 -2.31 2.03 5.61
CA ARG A 49 -2.69 3.08 4.62
C ARG A 49 -2.89 2.49 3.23
N TYR A 50 -1.96 1.63 2.80
CA TYR A 50 -2.06 0.90 1.53
C TYR A 50 -3.35 0.07 1.49
N ASP A 51 -3.62 -0.74 2.51
CA ASP A 51 -4.80 -1.61 2.56
C ASP A 51 -6.11 -0.82 2.55
N ALA A 52 -6.15 0.33 3.24
CA ALA A 52 -7.31 1.21 3.21
C ALA A 52 -7.56 1.77 1.80
N GLN A 53 -6.49 2.14 1.08
CA GLN A 53 -6.60 2.60 -0.29
C GLN A 53 -7.03 1.48 -1.25
N GLN A 54 -6.46 0.27 -1.13
CA GLN A 54 -6.86 -0.87 -1.96
C GLN A 54 -8.33 -1.24 -1.77
N LYS A 55 -8.85 -1.17 -0.54
CA LYS A 55 -10.29 -1.39 -0.28
C LYS A 55 -11.17 -0.35 -0.98
N ARG A 56 -10.77 0.93 -0.97
CA ARG A 56 -11.49 1.98 -1.71
C ARG A 56 -11.44 1.73 -3.21
N LEU A 57 -10.27 1.38 -3.73
CA LEU A 57 -10.10 1.08 -5.15
C LEU A 57 -10.97 -0.09 -5.58
N GLN A 58 -11.00 -1.18 -4.80
CA GLN A 58 -11.83 -2.34 -5.08
C GLN A 58 -13.33 -2.01 -5.07
N ALA A 59 -13.78 -1.12 -4.18
CA ALA A 59 -15.17 -0.67 -4.17
C ALA A 59 -15.53 0.22 -5.38
N LEU A 60 -14.55 0.88 -5.99
CA LEU A 60 -14.72 1.73 -7.17
C LEU A 60 -14.57 0.98 -8.49
N LEU A 61 -13.85 -0.15 -8.50
CA LEU A 61 -13.75 -1.02 -9.66
C LEU A 61 -15.09 -1.75 -9.84
N PRO A 62 -15.88 -1.46 -10.89
CA PRO A 62 -17.01 -2.32 -11.23
C PRO A 62 -16.45 -3.71 -11.52
N SER A 63 -17.13 -4.75 -11.05
CA SER A 63 -16.84 -6.16 -11.35
C SER A 63 -16.52 -6.30 -12.84
N ALA A 64 -15.26 -6.55 -13.16
CA ALA A 64 -14.76 -6.64 -14.53
C ALA A 64 -15.16 -7.97 -15.21
N ASP A 65 -16.36 -8.49 -14.89
CA ASP A 65 -16.92 -9.76 -15.35
C ASP A 65 -18.35 -9.61 -15.91
N ASP A 66 -18.80 -8.39 -16.24
CA ASP A 66 -20.07 -8.14 -16.93
C ASP A 66 -19.86 -7.29 -18.21
N ALA A 67 -19.00 -7.76 -19.12
CA ALA A 67 -18.92 -7.27 -20.51
C ALA A 67 -18.65 -8.40 -21.49
#